data_AF-A0A661ZZF1-F1
#
_entry.id   AF-A0A661ZZF1-F1
#
_cell.length_a   1.000
_cell.length_b   1.000
_cell.length_c   1.000
_cell.angle_alpha   90.00
_cell.angle_beta   90.00
_cell.angle_gamma   90.00
#
_symmetry.space_group_name_H-M   'P 1'
#
loop_
_entity.id
_entity.type
_entity.pdbx_description
1 polymer ?
#
loop_
_entity_poly.entity_id
_entity_poly.type
_entity_poly.pdbx_seq_one_letter_code
_entity_poly.pdbx_strand_id
1 'polypeptide(L)'
;MVNNWKAAKMLQQFKVTYLDPLIKKAEEAQKILEDPKYKWKKGEKDRAVAKYKRIEGELINFSALHHAMTDLIMTHEGQTDMLTEIYAEWYNKISVHGMQPVEIMVKQQEIMQTIWFRIYAAVKPLELDLNPPKQIEKL
;
A
#
# COMPACT_ATOMS: atom_id res chain seq x y z
N MET A 1 14.99 1.56 10.79
CA MET A 1 13.97 1.78 9.75
C MET A 1 14.18 0.75 8.65
N VAL A 2 13.46 -0.38 8.68
CA VAL A 2 13.47 -1.36 7.58
C VAL A 2 12.48 -0.84 6.54
N ASN A 3 12.91 0.19 5.82
CA ASN A 3 12.11 0.79 4.76
C ASN A 3 12.15 -0.17 3.57
N ASN A 4 11.02 -0.53 2.96
CA ASN A 4 10.96 -1.61 1.97
C ASN A 4 11.44 -1.14 0.59
N TRP A 5 12.60 -0.48 0.58
CA TRP A 5 13.24 0.26 -0.50
C TRP A 5 13.41 -0.56 -1.76
N LYS A 6 13.61 -1.88 -1.63
CA LYS A 6 13.76 -2.78 -2.76
C LYS A 6 12.43 -3.04 -3.48
N ALA A 7 11.35 -3.27 -2.75
CA ALA A 7 10.02 -3.47 -3.33
C ALA A 7 9.52 -2.19 -4.01
N ALA A 8 9.65 -1.04 -3.33
CA ALA A 8 9.31 0.26 -3.91
C ALA A 8 10.14 0.57 -5.16
N LYS A 9 11.45 0.31 -5.15
CA LYS A 9 12.32 0.50 -6.32
C LYS A 9 11.95 -0.43 -7.49
N MET A 10 11.62 -1.69 -7.20
CA MET A 10 11.18 -2.63 -8.23
C MET A 10 9.82 -2.23 -8.81
N LEU A 11 8.89 -1.74 -7.99
CA LEU A 11 7.59 -1.23 -8.45
C LEU A 11 7.77 0.02 -9.33
N GLN A 12 8.67 0.93 -8.95
CA GLN A 12 9.02 2.08 -9.78
C GLN A 12 9.65 1.68 -11.11
N GLN A 13 10.54 0.68 -11.11
CA GLN A 13 11.08 0.13 -12.35
C GLN A 13 9.99 -0.51 -13.21
N PHE A 14 9.05 -1.24 -12.62
CA PHE A 14 7.91 -1.81 -13.32
C PHE A 14 7.07 -0.71 -13.99
N LYS A 15 6.76 0.37 -13.27
CA LYS A 15 6.02 1.52 -13.80
C LYS A 15 6.72 2.11 -15.02
N VAL A 16 8.01 2.42 -14.91
CA VAL A 16 8.78 3.03 -16.02
C VAL A 16 8.93 2.09 -17.21
N THR A 17 9.10 0.79 -16.97
CA THR A 17 9.38 -0.19 -18.04
C THR A 17 8.11 -0.60 -18.78
N TYR A 18 6.98 -0.71 -18.08
CA TYR A 18 5.78 -1.33 -18.63
C TYR A 18 4.59 -0.36 -18.64
N LEU A 19 4.31 0.30 -17.52
CA LEU A 19 3.09 1.11 -17.38
C LEU A 19 3.18 2.42 -18.17
N ASP A 20 4.24 3.20 -18.00
CA ASP A 20 4.41 4.50 -18.66
C ASP A 20 4.43 4.37 -20.20
N PRO A 21 5.11 3.37 -20.80
CA PRO A 21 5.01 3.14 -22.24
C PRO A 21 3.63 2.70 -22.70
N LEU A 22 2.87 1.95 -21.89
CA LEU A 22 1.49 1.56 -22.21
C LEU A 22 0.55 2.77 -22.19
N ILE A 23 0.67 3.65 -21.19
CA ILE A 23 -0.08 4.91 -21.11
C ILE A 23 0.15 5.72 -22.38
N LYS A 24 1.43 5.96 -22.73
CA LYS A 24 1.77 6.74 -23.93
C LYS A 24 1.22 6.12 -25.21
N LYS A 25 1.31 4.79 -25.37
CA LYS A 25 0.73 4.08 -26.52
C LYS A 25 -0.79 4.19 -26.58
N ALA A 26 -1.47 4.12 -25.43
CA ALA A 26 -2.92 4.28 -25.35
C ALA A 26 -3.32 5.71 -25.77
N GLU A 27 -2.65 6.73 -25.22
CA GLU A 27 -2.90 8.14 -25.56
C GLU A 27 -2.68 8.43 -27.05
N GLU A 28 -1.58 7.93 -27.63
CA GLU A 28 -1.28 8.10 -29.06
C GLU A 28 -2.34 7.42 -29.94
N ALA A 29 -2.75 6.20 -29.59
CA ALA A 29 -3.78 5.47 -30.31
C ALA A 29 -5.15 6.15 -30.19
N GLN A 30 -5.49 6.67 -29.01
CA GLN A 30 -6.73 7.42 -28.78
C GLN A 30 -6.76 8.70 -29.64
N LYS A 31 -5.67 9.47 -29.66
CA LYS A 31 -5.56 10.68 -30.50
C LYS A 31 -5.78 10.39 -31.98
N ILE A 32 -5.24 9.29 -32.50
CA ILE A 32 -5.45 8.89 -33.91
C ILE A 32 -6.91 8.49 -34.15
N LEU A 33 -7.54 7.77 -33.22
CA LEU A 33 -8.93 7.33 -33.34
C LEU A 33 -9.93 8.49 -33.28
N GLU A 34 -9.61 9.52 -32.50
CA GLU A 34 -10.42 10.72 -32.31
C GLU A 34 -10.18 11.79 -33.38
N ASP A 35 -9.07 11.73 -34.14
CA ASP A 35 -8.75 12.71 -35.17
C ASP A 35 -9.73 12.63 -36.36
N PRO A 36 -10.61 13.63 -36.57
CA PRO A 36 -11.58 13.62 -37.65
C PRO A 36 -10.94 13.85 -39.03
N LYS A 37 -9.67 14.30 -39.08
CA LYS A 37 -8.92 14.52 -40.33
C LYS A 37 -8.12 13.29 -40.75
N TYR A 38 -8.06 12.25 -39.92
CA TYR A 38 -7.31 11.04 -40.22
C TYR A 38 -7.93 10.26 -41.38
N LYS A 39 -7.14 10.04 -42.44
CA LYS A 39 -7.58 9.33 -43.64
C LYS A 39 -7.37 7.83 -43.48
N TRP A 40 -8.40 7.14 -43.02
CA TRP A 40 -8.42 5.68 -42.89
C TRP A 40 -8.49 4.99 -44.26
N LYS A 41 -7.67 3.95 -44.49
CA LYS A 41 -7.93 3.00 -45.59
C LYS A 41 -8.95 1.95 -45.15
N LYS A 42 -9.53 1.23 -46.12
CA LYS A 42 -10.55 0.20 -45.89
C LYS A 42 -10.06 -0.84 -44.86
N GLY A 43 -10.79 -0.98 -43.76
CA GLY A 43 -10.51 -1.95 -42.70
C GLY A 43 -9.36 -1.58 -41.74
N GLU A 44 -8.68 -0.44 -41.92
CA GLU A 44 -7.64 0.01 -40.98
C GLU A 44 -8.23 0.54 -39.67
N LYS A 45 -9.38 1.22 -39.73
CA LYS A 45 -10.04 1.79 -38.55
C LYS A 45 -10.44 0.70 -37.55
N ASP A 46 -11.09 -0.37 -38.01
CA ASP A 46 -11.52 -1.46 -37.14
C ASP A 46 -10.33 -2.18 -36.49
N ARG A 47 -9.22 -2.34 -37.23
CA ARG A 47 -7.97 -2.89 -36.69
C ARG A 47 -7.34 -1.97 -35.65
N ALA A 48 -7.37 -0.65 -35.87
CA ALA A 48 -6.87 0.32 -34.92
C ALA A 48 -7.71 0.34 -33.63
N VAL A 49 -9.04 0.27 -33.74
CA VAL A 49 -9.96 0.16 -32.59
C VAL A 49 -9.69 -1.13 -31.82
N ALA A 50 -9.57 -2.27 -32.49
CA ALA A 50 -9.26 -3.54 -31.84
C ALA A 50 -7.91 -3.51 -31.12
N LYS A 51 -6.89 -2.91 -31.74
CA LYS A 51 -5.57 -2.73 -31.13
C LYS A 51 -5.63 -1.80 -29.91
N TYR A 52 -6.37 -0.69 -30.00
CA TYR A 52 -6.56 0.24 -28.88
C TYR A 52 -7.23 -0.45 -27.69
N LYS A 53 -8.33 -1.18 -27.90
CA LYS A 53 -9.00 -1.95 -26.85
C LYS A 53 -8.08 -2.96 -26.16
N ARG A 54 -7.17 -3.60 -26.91
CA ARG A 54 -6.17 -4.50 -26.32
C ARG A 54 -5.19 -3.75 -25.43
N ILE A 55 -4.66 -2.61 -25.89
CA ILE A 55 -3.74 -1.77 -25.12
C ILE A 55 -4.44 -1.22 -23.87
N GLU A 56 -5.68 -0.78 -23.98
CA GLU A 56 -6.51 -0.31 -22.87
C GLU A 56 -6.72 -1.42 -21.83
N GLY A 57 -7.06 -2.63 -22.25
CA GLY A 57 -7.19 -3.78 -21.35
C GLY A 57 -5.87 -4.13 -20.63
N GLU A 58 -4.74 -4.10 -21.34
CA GLU A 58 -3.41 -4.28 -20.73
C GLU A 58 -3.11 -3.17 -19.71
N LEU A 59 -3.42 -1.91 -20.05
CA LEU A 59 -3.22 -0.76 -19.17
C LEU A 59 -4.06 -0.86 -17.89
N ILE A 60 -5.33 -1.26 -18.00
CA ILE A 60 -6.21 -1.45 -16.83
C ILE A 60 -5.61 -2.48 -15.88
N ASN A 61 -5.21 -3.64 -16.40
CA ASN A 61 -4.64 -4.71 -15.59
C ASN A 61 -3.33 -4.29 -14.91
N PHE A 62 -2.43 -3.62 -15.65
CA PHE A 62 -1.13 -3.21 -15.12
C PHE A 62 -1.27 -2.05 -14.12
N SER A 63 -2.22 -1.15 -14.34
CA SER A 63 -2.55 -0.06 -13.41
C SER A 63 -3.12 -0.59 -12.10
N ALA A 64 -4.02 -1.59 -12.18
CA ALA A 64 -4.61 -2.23 -11.01
C ALA A 64 -3.54 -2.96 -10.18
N LEU A 65 -2.65 -3.73 -10.84
CA LEU A 65 -1.53 -4.39 -10.16
C LEU A 65 -0.58 -3.38 -9.50
N HIS A 66 -0.25 -2.30 -10.21
CA HIS A 66 0.61 -1.26 -9.67
C HIS A 66 0.00 -0.62 -8.41
N HIS A 67 -1.27 -0.21 -8.47
CA HIS A 67 -1.97 0.38 -7.33
C HIS A 67 -2.02 -0.59 -6.14
N ALA A 68 -2.44 -1.84 -6.36
CA ALA A 68 -2.52 -2.83 -5.28
C ALA A 68 -1.16 -3.04 -4.58
N MET A 69 -0.06 -3.05 -5.34
CA MET A 69 1.28 -3.17 -4.75
C MET A 69 1.71 -1.88 -4.03
N THR A 70 1.37 -0.71 -4.56
CA THR A 70 1.61 0.57 -3.86
C THR A 70 0.90 0.60 -2.52
N ASP A 71 -0.39 0.25 -2.49
CA ASP A 71 -1.20 0.22 -1.27
C ASP A 71 -0.62 -0.75 -0.23
N LEU A 72 -0.15 -1.93 -0.68
CA LEU A 72 0.49 -2.91 0.19
C LEU A 72 1.79 -2.36 0.80
N ILE A 73 2.63 -1.70 -0.01
CA ILE A 73 3.88 -1.09 0.47
C ILE A 73 3.57 0.01 1.50
N MET A 74 2.64 0.91 1.19
CA MET A 74 2.23 1.98 2.10
C MET A 74 1.65 1.44 3.40
N THR A 75 0.85 0.37 3.33
CA THR A 75 0.29 -0.30 4.52
C THR A 75 1.40 -0.89 5.38
N HIS A 76 2.37 -1.57 4.77
CA HIS A 76 3.51 -2.15 5.48
C HIS A 76 4.39 -1.07 6.13
N GLU A 77 4.68 0.03 5.42
CA GLU A 77 5.43 1.17 5.95
C GLU A 77 4.69 1.80 7.14
N GLY A 78 3.39 2.08 6.99
CA GLY A 78 2.56 2.60 8.07
C GLY A 78 2.51 1.69 9.30
N GLN A 79 2.44 0.37 9.11
CA GLN A 79 2.52 -0.60 10.21
C GLN A 79 3.91 -0.60 10.88
N THR A 80 4.98 -0.47 10.11
CA THR A 80 6.36 -0.42 10.62
C THR A 80 6.63 0.85 11.43
N ASP A 81 6.12 1.99 10.95
CA ASP A 81 6.22 3.27 11.64
C ASP A 81 5.41 3.25 12.93
N MET A 82 4.17 2.73 12.89
CA MET A 82 3.36 2.52 14.08
C MET A 82 4.07 1.67 15.15
N LEU A 83 4.71 0.56 14.75
CA LEU A 83 5.48 -0.28 15.68
C LEU A 83 6.69 0.47 16.26
N THR A 84 7.34 1.31 15.45
CA THR A 84 8.47 2.12 15.89
C THR A 84 8.03 3.18 16.91
N GLU A 85 6.91 3.86 16.68
CA GLU A 85 6.32 4.81 17.61
C GLU A 85 5.94 4.14 18.93
N ILE A 86 5.30 2.97 18.84
CA ILE A 86 4.96 2.12 19.99
C ILE A 86 6.20 1.79 20.82
N TYR A 87 7.29 1.35 20.17
CA TYR A 87 8.53 1.02 20.85
C TYR A 87 9.17 2.24 21.51
N ALA A 88 9.18 3.39 20.81
CA ALA A 88 9.69 4.64 21.35
C ALA A 88 8.88 5.13 22.55
N GLU A 89 7.55 5.02 22.50
CA GLU A 89 6.66 5.35 23.62
C GLU A 89 6.93 4.46 24.83
N TRP A 90 7.04 3.15 24.63
CA TRP A 90 7.41 2.20 25.67
C TRP A 90 8.78 2.54 26.28
N TYR A 91 9.80 2.72 25.44
CA TYR A 91 11.17 3.02 25.90
C TYR A 91 11.22 4.30 26.74
N ASN A 92 10.58 5.38 26.27
CA ASN A 92 10.61 6.68 26.95
C ASN A 92 9.77 6.72 28.23
N LYS A 93 8.57 6.13 28.22
CA LYS A 93 7.66 6.20 29.38
C LYS A 93 8.00 5.20 30.48
N ILE A 94 8.63 4.08 30.13
CA ILE A 94 8.81 2.95 31.04
C ILE A 94 10.28 2.73 31.39
N SER A 95 11.20 2.81 30.43
CA SER A 95 12.59 2.39 30.66
C SER A 95 13.50 3.48 31.25
N VAL A 96 13.17 4.77 31.07
CA VAL A 96 14.08 5.89 31.41
C VAL A 96 13.66 6.70 32.65
N HIS A 97 12.41 6.59 33.11
CA HIS A 97 11.93 7.36 34.27
C HIS A 97 11.71 6.45 35.48
N GLY A 98 12.55 6.59 36.50
CA GLY A 98 12.56 5.79 37.72
C GLY A 98 11.27 5.88 38.52
N MET A 99 10.26 5.12 38.10
CA MET A 99 9.02 4.90 38.83
C MET A 99 9.16 3.70 39.77
N GLN A 100 8.33 3.62 40.81
CA GLN A 100 8.31 2.46 41.70
C GLN A 100 7.78 1.21 40.95
N PRO A 101 8.24 -0.01 41.29
CA PRO A 101 7.95 -1.23 40.53
C PRO A 101 6.45 -1.51 40.28
N VAL A 102 5.58 -1.14 41.21
CA VAL A 102 4.12 -1.37 41.11
C VAL A 102 3.46 -0.42 40.10
N GLU A 103 3.84 0.85 40.11
CA GLU A 103 3.35 1.86 39.14
C GLU A 103 3.88 1.57 37.73
N ILE A 104 5.09 0.99 37.65
CA ILE A 104 5.67 0.49 36.40
C ILE A 104 4.81 -0.66 35.83
N MET A 105 4.40 -1.64 36.63
CA MET A 105 3.62 -2.78 36.13
C MET A 105 2.25 -2.37 35.59
N VAL A 106 1.52 -1.48 36.27
CA VAL A 106 0.21 -1.02 35.80
C VAL A 106 0.36 -0.21 34.50
N LYS A 107 1.32 0.72 34.42
CA LYS A 107 1.58 1.48 33.18
C LYS A 107 2.10 0.61 32.05
N GLN A 108 2.94 -0.38 32.34
CA GLN A 108 3.38 -1.39 31.38
C GLN A 108 2.20 -2.15 30.82
N GLN A 109 1.27 -2.56 31.66
CA GLN A 109 0.08 -3.28 31.22
C GLN A 109 -0.83 -2.41 30.34
N GLU A 110 -1.10 -1.17 30.73
CA GLU A 110 -1.91 -0.21 29.93
C GLU A 110 -1.26 0.10 28.57
N ILE A 111 0.06 0.31 28.55
CA ILE A 111 0.81 0.56 27.31
C ILE A 111 0.81 -0.69 26.44
N MET A 112 1.08 -1.88 26.99
CA MET A 112 1.02 -3.14 26.26
C MET A 112 -0.38 -3.45 25.71
N GLN A 113 -1.45 -3.13 26.45
CA GLN A 113 -2.82 -3.22 25.94
C GLN A 113 -3.02 -2.29 24.75
N THR A 114 -2.65 -1.03 24.89
CA THR A 114 -2.78 -0.02 23.83
C THR A 114 -2.03 -0.46 22.56
N ILE A 115 -0.83 -0.98 22.72
CA ILE A 115 0.00 -1.56 21.65
C ILE A 115 -0.73 -2.71 20.98
N TRP A 116 -1.23 -3.67 21.76
CA TRP A 116 -1.91 -4.84 21.22
C TRP A 116 -3.20 -4.50 20.48
N PHE A 117 -3.99 -3.54 20.99
CA PHE A 117 -5.17 -3.02 20.30
C PHE A 117 -4.83 -2.33 18.97
N ARG A 118 -3.76 -1.51 18.94
CA ARG A 118 -3.30 -0.86 17.71
C ARG A 118 -2.83 -1.87 16.66
N ILE A 119 -2.02 -2.85 17.08
CA ILE A 119 -1.57 -3.94 16.20
C ILE A 119 -2.77 -4.71 15.66
N TYR A 120 -3.69 -5.13 16.52
CA TYR A 120 -4.88 -5.88 16.11
C TYR A 120 -5.74 -5.10 15.10
N ALA A 121 -5.99 -3.81 15.35
CA ALA A 121 -6.75 -2.97 14.42
C ALA A 121 -6.06 -2.84 13.06
N ALA A 122 -4.72 -2.74 13.04
CA ALA A 122 -3.94 -2.63 11.81
C ALA A 122 -3.91 -3.92 10.98
N VAL A 123 -4.01 -5.09 11.62
CA VAL A 123 -4.00 -6.40 10.93
C VAL A 123 -5.40 -6.96 10.67
N LYS A 124 -6.45 -6.42 11.31
CA LYS A 124 -7.84 -6.85 11.12
C LYS A 124 -8.31 -6.86 9.64
N PRO A 125 -7.95 -5.89 8.78
CA PRO A 125 -8.33 -5.92 7.37
C PRO A 125 -7.72 -7.09 6.58
N LEU A 126 -6.70 -7.75 7.12
CA LEU A 126 -6.04 -8.90 6.49
C LEU A 126 -6.78 -10.22 6.75
N GLU A 127 -7.91 -10.19 7.48
CA GLU A 127 -8.75 -11.35 7.80
C GLU A 127 -7.97 -12.55 8.40
N LEU A 128 -6.88 -12.24 9.13
CA LEU A 128 -6.08 -13.24 9.82
C LEU A 128 -6.88 -13.82 11.00
N ASP A 129 -6.75 -15.13 11.23
CA ASP A 129 -7.35 -15.83 12.38
C ASP A 129 -6.62 -15.44 13.68
N LEU A 130 -6.90 -14.23 14.17
CA LEU A 130 -6.32 -13.65 15.36
C LEU A 130 -7.41 -13.38 16.39
N ASN A 131 -7.16 -13.81 17.62
CA ASN A 131 -8.03 -13.50 18.75
C ASN A 131 -7.99 -12.00 19.06
N PRO A 132 -9.15 -11.34 19.23
CA PRO A 132 -9.18 -9.94 19.60
C PRO A 132 -8.54 -9.70 20.98
N PRO A 133 -7.90 -8.55 21.18
CA PRO A 133 -7.45 -8.09 22.49
C PRO A 133 -8.60 -8.13 23.49
N LYS A 134 -8.36 -8.74 24.66
CA LYS A 134 -9.29 -8.64 25.79
C LYS A 134 -8.90 -7.42 26.61
N GLN A 135 -9.86 -6.54 26.87
CA GLN A 135 -9.66 -5.46 27.84
C GLN A 135 -9.45 -6.10 29.21
N ILE A 136 -8.37 -5.73 29.91
CA ILE A 136 -8.13 -6.26 31.25
C ILE A 136 -8.87 -5.30 32.18
N GLU A 137 -9.89 -5.80 32.86
CA GLU A 137 -10.60 -5.03 33.89
C GLU A 137 -9.59 -4.60 34.95
N LYS A 138 -9.65 -3.31 35.33
CA LYS A 138 -8.74 -2.72 36.31
C LYS A 138 -8.79 -3.53 37.61
N LEU A 139 -7.62 -4.00 38.07
CA LEU A 139 -7.41 -4.55 39.41
C LEU A 139 -7.50 -3.44 40.47
#